data_AF-A0A947WG82-F1
#
_entry.id   AF-A0A947WG82-F1
#
_cell.length_a   1.000
_cell.length_b   1.000
_cell.length_c   1.000
_cell.angle_alpha   90.00
_cell.angle_beta   90.00
_cell.angle_gamma   90.00
#
_symmetry.space_group_name_H-M   'P 1'
#
loop_
_entity.id
_entity.type
_entity.pdbx_description
1 polymer ?
#
loop_
_entity_poly.entity_id
_entity_poly.type
_entity_poly.pdbx_seq_one_letter_code
_entity_poly.pdbx_strand_id
1 'polypeptide(L)'
;MNYRLRTKKGFTLIEILAAIAVVGLGIIPVMNTLPEGLKALRKTEHLTRDVMLAQQKMDELRGQILGTNASYGYSKSGGYGGSGTFTGFSGYRYSVTDDQGSDIRELTVDVWFDDNGNGTLDTGEDSVTLDTKIAER
;
A
#
# COMPACT_ATOMS: atom_id res chain seq x y z
N MET A 1 68.18 1.04 -23.58
CA MET A 1 66.91 1.17 -22.83
C MET A 1 65.87 0.36 -23.59
N ASN A 2 65.60 -0.88 -23.16
CA ASN A 2 64.79 -1.84 -23.91
C ASN A 2 63.33 -1.78 -23.45
N TYR A 3 62.47 -1.14 -24.24
CA TYR A 3 61.04 -1.17 -24.00
C TYR A 3 60.46 -2.48 -24.55
N ARG A 4 60.14 -3.44 -23.66
CA ARG A 4 59.37 -4.63 -24.00
C ARG A 4 57.89 -4.24 -24.14
N LEU A 5 57.40 -4.14 -25.37
CA LEU A 5 55.97 -4.01 -25.63
C LEU A 5 55.27 -5.31 -25.24
N ARG A 6 54.46 -5.25 -24.18
CA ARG A 6 53.68 -6.37 -23.66
C ARG A 6 52.48 -6.59 -24.59
N THR A 7 52.49 -7.66 -25.37
CA THR A 7 51.35 -8.08 -26.19
C THR A 7 50.21 -8.52 -25.27
N LYS A 8 49.08 -7.80 -25.32
CA LYS A 8 47.84 -8.21 -24.65
C LYS A 8 47.23 -9.35 -25.48
N LYS A 9 47.05 -10.53 -24.87
CA LYS A 9 46.35 -11.65 -25.50
C LYS A 9 44.87 -11.27 -25.66
N GLY A 10 44.33 -11.40 -26.88
CA GLY A 10 42.90 -11.25 -27.16
C GLY A 10 42.11 -12.49 -26.77
N PHE A 11 40.78 -12.36 -26.69
CA PHE A 11 39.87 -13.46 -26.40
C PHE A 11 39.69 -14.38 -27.60
N THR A 12 39.52 -15.67 -27.34
CA THR A 12 39.23 -16.68 -28.36
C THR A 12 37.74 -16.67 -28.74
N LEU A 13 37.41 -17.10 -29.97
CA LEU A 13 36.00 -17.21 -30.40
C LEU A 13 35.21 -18.16 -29.48
N ILE A 14 35.85 -19.22 -28.99
CA ILE A 14 35.23 -20.20 -28.09
C ILE A 14 34.93 -19.58 -26.71
N GLU A 15 35.76 -18.68 -26.20
CA GLU A 15 35.46 -17.94 -24.96
C GLU A 15 34.25 -17.04 -25.12
N ILE A 16 34.08 -16.37 -26.27
CA ILE A 16 32.91 -15.52 -26.51
C ILE A 16 31.64 -16.37 -26.59
N LEU A 17 31.68 -17.53 -27.26
CA LEU A 17 30.55 -18.45 -27.32
C LEU A 17 30.19 -19.00 -25.93
N ALA A 18 31.20 -19.38 -25.14
CA ALA A 18 31.01 -19.82 -23.77
C ALA A 18 30.43 -18.70 -22.88
N ALA A 19 30.90 -17.46 -23.03
CA ALA A 19 30.39 -16.31 -22.29
C ALA A 19 28.92 -16.02 -22.62
N ILE A 20 28.54 -16.05 -23.90
CA ILE A 20 27.14 -15.86 -24.32
C ILE A 20 26.26 -16.99 -23.77
N ALA A 21 26.74 -18.23 -23.79
CA ALA A 21 26.00 -19.37 -23.22
C ALA A 21 25.76 -19.18 -21.72
N VAL A 22 26.79 -18.78 -20.96
CA VAL A 22 26.68 -18.53 -19.51
C VAL A 22 25.76 -17.34 -19.21
N VAL A 23 25.89 -16.24 -19.96
CA VAL A 23 25.03 -15.05 -19.80
C VAL A 23 23.57 -15.39 -20.13
N GLY A 24 23.32 -16.18 -21.18
CA GLY A 24 21.99 -16.62 -21.56
C GLY A 24 21.29 -17.39 -20.45
N LEU A 25 22.02 -18.29 -19.76
CA LEU A 25 21.50 -19.01 -18.59
C LEU A 25 21.19 -18.06 -17.42
N GLY A 26 21.97 -17.00 -17.25
CA GLY A 26 21.81 -16.04 -16.16
C GLY A 26 20.68 -15.02 -16.35
N ILE A 27 20.31 -14.68 -17.59
CA ILE A 27 19.29 -13.65 -17.87
C ILE A 27 17.86 -14.14 -17.56
N ILE A 28 17.58 -15.44 -17.76
CA ILE A 28 16.26 -16.03 -17.59
C ILE A 28 15.66 -15.74 -16.19
N PRO A 29 16.34 -16.03 -15.06
CA PRO A 29 15.78 -15.75 -13.74
C PRO A 29 15.55 -14.25 -13.52
N VAL A 30 16.45 -13.38 -14.02
CA VAL A 30 16.30 -11.91 -13.88
C VAL A 30 15.04 -11.40 -14.58
N MET A 31 14.75 -11.94 -15.77
CA MET A 31 13.55 -11.59 -16.52
C MET A 31 12.25 -11.98 -15.80
N ASN A 32 12.29 -13.04 -14.98
CA ASN A 32 11.13 -13.50 -14.23
C ASN A 32 10.97 -12.75 -12.90
N THR A 33 12.05 -12.49 -12.17
CA THR A 33 11.97 -11.88 -10.83
C THR A 33 11.72 -10.37 -10.86
N LEU A 34 12.17 -9.66 -11.90
CA LEU A 34 12.06 -8.21 -11.96
C LEU A 34 10.59 -7.72 -12.05
N PRO A 35 9.73 -8.28 -12.93
CA PRO A 35 8.31 -7.90 -12.97
C PRO A 35 7.57 -8.19 -11.67
N GLU A 36 7.89 -9.31 -11.01
CA GLU A 36 7.32 -9.67 -9.71
C GLU A 36 7.72 -8.68 -8.62
N GLY A 37 9.00 -8.28 -8.59
CA GLY A 37 9.49 -7.25 -7.69
C GLY A 37 8.78 -5.91 -7.88
N LEU A 38 8.54 -5.49 -9.14
CA LEU A 38 7.80 -4.25 -9.42
C LEU A 38 6.34 -4.33 -8.98
N LYS A 39 5.68 -5.49 -9.14
CA LYS A 39 4.32 -5.70 -8.63
C LYS A 39 4.27 -5.63 -7.10
N ALA A 40 5.22 -6.27 -6.42
CA ALA A 40 5.33 -6.23 -4.98
C ALA A 40 5.58 -4.81 -4.45
N LEU A 41 6.41 -4.02 -5.14
CA LEU A 41 6.64 -2.60 -4.80
C LEU A 41 5.36 -1.77 -4.90
N ARG A 42 4.59 -1.92 -5.98
CA ARG A 42 3.29 -1.22 -6.13
C ARG A 42 2.31 -1.61 -5.03
N LYS A 43 2.17 -2.92 -4.77
CA LYS A 43 1.33 -3.42 -3.67
C LYS A 43 1.73 -2.84 -2.33
N THR A 44 3.04 -2.76 -2.05
CA THR A 44 3.56 -2.16 -0.81
C THR A 44 3.28 -0.66 -0.73
N GLU A 45 3.34 0.06 -1.86
CA GLU A 45 2.97 1.48 -1.92
C GLU A 45 1.49 1.69 -1.56
N HIS A 46 0.59 0.91 -2.14
CA HIS A 46 -0.84 0.95 -1.82
C HIS A 46 -1.08 0.66 -0.34
N LEU A 47 -0.57 -0.45 0.18
CA LEU A 47 -0.70 -0.82 1.58
C LEU A 47 -0.16 0.26 2.54
N THR A 48 1.00 0.84 2.23
CA THR A 48 1.57 1.92 3.05
C THR A 48 0.64 3.13 3.08
N ARG A 49 0.06 3.50 1.94
CA ARG A 49 -0.89 4.60 1.85
C ARG A 49 -2.22 4.26 2.54
N ASP A 50 -2.72 3.04 2.41
CA ASP A 50 -3.92 2.56 3.09
C ASP A 50 -3.77 2.68 4.60
N VAL A 51 -2.63 2.27 5.18
CA VAL A 51 -2.34 2.44 6.61
C VAL A 51 -2.36 3.92 7.00
N MET A 52 -1.70 4.79 6.23
CA MET A 52 -1.66 6.22 6.53
C MET A 52 -3.06 6.85 6.49
N LEU A 53 -3.87 6.49 5.50
CA LEU A 53 -5.23 6.99 5.32
C LEU A 53 -6.19 6.42 6.38
N ALA A 54 -6.05 5.15 6.74
CA ALA A 54 -6.82 4.53 7.81
C ALA A 54 -6.51 5.22 9.14
N GLN A 55 -5.24 5.48 9.44
CA GLN A 55 -4.82 6.21 10.64
C GLN A 55 -5.39 7.63 10.64
N GLN A 56 -5.29 8.34 9.51
CA GLN A 56 -5.86 9.69 9.37
C GLN A 56 -7.37 9.69 9.63
N LYS A 57 -8.11 8.71 9.10
CA LYS A 57 -9.56 8.62 9.29
C LYS A 57 -9.90 8.26 10.74
N MET A 58 -9.14 7.37 11.36
CA MET A 58 -9.31 7.03 12.78
C MET A 58 -9.07 8.23 13.69
N ASP A 59 -8.07 9.06 13.41
CA ASP A 59 -7.81 10.28 14.18
C ASP A 59 -8.91 11.32 13.98
N GLU A 60 -9.46 11.44 12.76
CA GLU A 60 -10.64 12.27 12.48
C GLU A 60 -11.84 11.83 13.34
N LEU A 61 -12.16 10.53 13.34
CA LEU A 61 -13.27 9.96 14.13
C LEU A 61 -13.05 10.12 15.64
N ARG A 62 -11.83 9.85 16.12
CA ARG A 62 -11.48 10.06 17.53
C ARG A 62 -11.63 11.53 17.93
N GLY A 63 -11.23 12.46 17.06
CA GLY A 63 -11.42 13.89 17.26
C GLY A 63 -12.90 14.28 17.33
N GLN A 64 -13.77 13.65 16.53
CA GLN A 64 -15.21 13.88 16.55
C GLN A 64 -15.88 13.33 17.81
N ILE A 65 -15.45 12.19 18.34
CA ILE A 65 -16.03 11.56 19.55
C ILE A 65 -15.61 12.28 20.83
N LEU A 66 -14.31 12.60 20.95
CA LEU A 66 -13.75 13.25 22.13
C LEU A 66 -13.91 14.77 22.10
N GLY A 67 -14.13 15.36 20.92
CA GLY A 67 -14.26 16.79 20.72
C GLY A 67 -15.64 17.32 21.12
N THR A 68 -15.67 18.37 21.95
CA THR A 68 -16.88 19.13 22.29
C THR A 68 -17.37 20.04 21.16
N ASN A 69 -16.68 20.08 20.02
CA ASN A 69 -16.92 21.06 18.97
C ASN A 69 -17.91 20.54 17.92
N ALA A 70 -19.11 21.14 17.92
CA ALA A 70 -20.14 21.02 16.89
C ALA A 70 -19.69 21.46 15.47
N SER A 71 -18.41 21.81 15.28
CA SER A 71 -17.87 22.38 14.05
C SER A 71 -17.57 21.35 12.96
N TYR A 72 -17.59 20.05 13.28
CA TYR A 72 -17.42 18.96 12.30
C TYR A 72 -18.75 18.49 11.67
N GLY A 73 -19.89 19.12 12.00
CA GLY A 73 -21.18 18.82 11.34
C GLY A 73 -21.78 17.45 11.66
N TYR A 74 -21.07 16.59 12.40
CA TYR A 74 -21.60 15.32 12.88
C TYR A 74 -22.52 15.55 14.07
N SER A 75 -23.79 15.18 13.90
CA SER A 75 -24.78 15.20 14.96
C SER A 75 -24.43 14.10 15.97
N LYS A 76 -24.20 14.45 17.23
CA LYS A 76 -23.94 13.49 18.34
C LYS A 76 -25.03 12.41 18.53
N SER A 77 -26.13 12.46 17.77
CA SER A 77 -27.24 11.51 17.83
C SER A 77 -27.26 10.48 16.68
N GLY A 78 -26.26 10.45 15.81
CA GLY A 78 -26.08 9.41 14.78
C GLY A 78 -24.79 8.65 15.00
N GLY A 79 -24.76 7.35 14.69
CA GLY A 79 -23.52 6.58 14.70
C GLY A 79 -22.50 7.13 13.70
N TYR A 80 -21.22 6.80 13.91
CA TYR A 80 -20.10 7.27 13.10
C TYR A 80 -19.84 6.43 11.84
N GLY A 81 -20.72 5.45 11.57
CA GLY A 81 -20.60 4.56 10.43
C GLY A 81 -20.87 5.25 9.09
N GLY A 82 -20.18 4.79 8.04
CA GLY A 82 -20.34 5.31 6.68
C GLY A 82 -19.17 4.98 5.77
N SER A 83 -19.38 5.07 4.46
CA SER A 83 -18.35 4.83 3.46
C SER A 83 -18.12 6.06 2.57
N GLY A 84 -16.95 6.16 1.97
CA GLY A 84 -16.60 7.32 1.15
C GLY A 84 -15.25 7.23 0.46
N THR A 85 -14.76 8.39 0.04
CA THR A 85 -13.48 8.57 -0.65
C THR A 85 -12.63 9.60 0.09
N PHE A 86 -11.32 9.57 -0.17
CA PHE A 86 -10.39 10.54 0.38
C PHE A 86 -10.16 11.70 -0.59
N THR A 87 -10.26 12.94 -0.10
CA THR A 87 -9.93 14.11 -0.92
C THR A 87 -8.44 14.12 -1.23
N GLY A 88 -8.08 14.25 -2.51
CA GLY A 88 -6.68 14.24 -2.97
C GLY A 88 -6.08 12.85 -3.18
N PHE A 89 -6.81 11.78 -2.86
CA PHE A 89 -6.36 10.39 -3.07
C PHE A 89 -7.37 9.64 -3.93
N SER A 90 -7.22 9.76 -5.25
CA SER A 90 -8.08 9.06 -6.21
C SER A 90 -7.88 7.55 -6.12
N GLY A 91 -8.99 6.80 -6.22
CA GLY A 91 -9.01 5.34 -6.10
C GLY A 91 -9.03 4.82 -4.66
N TYR A 92 -8.71 5.64 -3.65
CA TYR A 92 -8.76 5.21 -2.25
C TYR A 92 -10.16 5.43 -1.66
N ARG A 93 -10.66 4.40 -0.99
CA ARG A 93 -11.98 4.37 -0.37
C ARG A 93 -11.89 3.95 1.08
N TYR A 94 -12.92 4.27 1.85
CA TYR A 94 -13.03 3.84 3.22
C TYR A 94 -14.44 3.36 3.55
N SER A 95 -14.54 2.52 4.57
CA SER A 95 -15.77 2.16 5.26
C SER A 95 -15.52 2.24 6.76
N VAL A 96 -16.46 2.83 7.47
CA VAL A 96 -16.48 2.94 8.92
C VAL A 96 -17.66 2.14 9.44
N THR A 97 -17.41 1.26 10.37
CA THR A 97 -18.43 0.56 11.16
C THR A 97 -18.34 1.05 12.60
N ASP A 98 -19.50 1.38 13.18
CA ASP A 98 -19.64 1.82 14.58
C ASP A 98 -20.64 0.89 15.27
N ASP A 99 -20.21 0.25 16.36
CA ASP A 99 -21.07 -0.63 17.17
C ASP A 99 -22.12 0.13 17.99
N GLN A 100 -22.00 1.46 18.06
CA GLN A 100 -22.86 2.36 18.82
C GLN A 100 -22.97 2.02 20.32
N GLY A 101 -21.92 1.43 20.90
CA GLY A 101 -21.88 1.10 22.32
C GLY A 101 -22.13 2.34 23.21
N SER A 102 -22.87 2.15 24.32
CA SER A 102 -23.30 3.27 25.18
C SER A 102 -22.17 3.88 26.02
N ASP A 103 -21.25 3.04 26.50
CA ASP A 103 -20.17 3.45 27.40
C ASP A 103 -18.81 3.39 26.69
N ILE A 104 -18.61 2.35 25.87
CA ILE A 104 -17.45 2.13 25.03
C ILE A 104 -17.96 1.81 23.64
N ARG A 105 -17.54 2.60 22.66
CA ARG A 105 -17.79 2.37 21.24
C ARG A 105 -16.60 1.66 20.60
N GLU A 106 -16.87 0.67 19.78
CA GLU A 106 -15.92 0.04 18.88
C GLU A 106 -16.11 0.60 17.47
N LEU A 107 -15.01 1.13 16.93
CA LEU A 107 -14.95 1.61 15.56
C LEU A 107 -14.00 0.75 14.76
N THR A 108 -14.47 0.31 13.61
CA THR A 108 -13.67 -0.39 12.60
C THR A 108 -13.59 0.51 11.39
N VAL A 109 -12.37 0.80 10.95
CA VAL A 109 -12.10 1.55 9.73
C VAL A 109 -11.37 0.64 8.75
N ASP A 110 -12.03 0.37 7.63
CA ASP A 110 -11.47 -0.34 6.48
C ASP A 110 -11.08 0.68 5.42
N VAL A 111 -9.85 0.59 4.91
CA VAL A 111 -9.35 1.39 3.79
C VAL A 111 -8.78 0.48 2.73
N TRP A 112 -9.09 0.77 1.47
CA TRP A 112 -8.58 0.03 0.33
C TRP A 112 -8.43 0.92 -0.91
N PHE A 113 -7.62 0.44 -1.85
CA PHE A 113 -7.57 0.96 -3.20
C PHE A 113 -8.54 0.17 -4.08
N ASP A 114 -9.48 0.88 -4.70
CA ASP A 114 -10.48 0.34 -5.61
C ASP A 114 -9.89 0.20 -7.01
N ASP A 115 -9.40 -1.01 -7.31
CA ASP A 115 -8.68 -1.33 -8.55
C ASP A 115 -9.61 -1.36 -9.76
N ASN A 116 -10.88 -1.71 -9.55
CA ASN A 116 -11.85 -1.92 -10.62
C ASN A 116 -12.88 -0.78 -10.75
N GLY A 117 -12.89 0.17 -9.82
CA GLY A 117 -13.74 1.35 -9.82
C GLY A 117 -15.18 1.11 -9.38
N ASN A 118 -15.52 -0.07 -8.84
CA ASN A 118 -16.89 -0.42 -8.47
C ASN A 118 -17.34 0.18 -7.12
N GLY A 119 -16.38 0.66 -6.34
CA GLY A 119 -16.60 1.30 -5.05
C GLY A 119 -16.94 0.41 -3.89
N THR A 120 -16.71 -0.88 -4.02
CA THR A 120 -16.87 -1.87 -2.96
C THR A 120 -15.56 -2.59 -2.74
N LEU A 121 -15.31 -3.04 -1.51
CA LEU A 121 -14.16 -3.87 -1.22
C LEU A 121 -14.43 -5.30 -1.73
N ASP A 122 -13.66 -5.72 -2.73
CA ASP A 122 -13.76 -7.07 -3.30
C ASP A 122 -12.73 -8.06 -2.71
N THR A 123 -13.01 -9.37 -2.80
CA THR A 123 -12.12 -10.44 -2.28
C THR A 123 -10.71 -10.45 -2.91
N GLY A 124 -10.50 -9.75 -4.02
CA GLY A 124 -9.21 -9.63 -4.71
C GLY A 124 -8.43 -8.37 -4.39
N GLU A 125 -9.02 -7.43 -3.64
CA GLU A 125 -8.41 -6.15 -3.30
C GLU A 125 -7.73 -6.22 -1.93
N ASP A 126 -6.55 -5.61 -1.85
CA ASP A 126 -5.86 -5.47 -0.58
C ASP A 126 -6.53 -4.34 0.23
N SER A 127 -6.71 -4.58 1.52
CA SER A 127 -7.28 -3.61 2.46
C SER A 127 -6.54 -3.60 3.78
N VAL A 128 -6.68 -2.49 4.49
CA VAL A 128 -6.18 -2.30 5.85
C VAL A 128 -7.38 -1.99 6.75
N THR A 129 -7.52 -2.81 7.79
CA THR A 129 -8.53 -2.64 8.84
C THR A 129 -7.85 -2.15 10.11
N LEU A 130 -8.36 -1.05 10.69
CA LEU A 130 -7.97 -0.55 12.00
C LEU A 130 -9.17 -0.57 12.94
N ASP A 131 -9.03 -1.26 14.06
CA ASP A 131 -10.02 -1.32 15.12
C ASP A 131 -9.59 -0.48 16.32
N THR A 132 -10.53 0.26 16.90
CA THR A 132 -10.30 0.98 18.15
C THR A 132 -11.53 0.97 19.04
N LYS A 133 -11.30 0.98 20.35
CA LYS A 133 -12.33 1.18 21.36
C LYS A 133 -12.15 2.56 21.98
N ILE A 134 -13.22 3.35 22.01
CA ILE A 134 -13.23 4.71 22.54
C ILE A 134 -14.34 4.80 23.57
N ALA A 135 -13.99 5.22 24.79
CA ALA A 135 -14.97 5.56 25.81
C ALA A 135 -15.53 6.97 25.53
N GLU A 136 -16.85 7.09 25.50
CA GLU A 136 -17.50 8.39 25.44
C GLU A 136 -17.35 9.08 26.81
N ARG A 137 -17.18 10.40 26.79
CA ARG A 137 -16.80 11.19 27.98
C ARG A 137 -17.98 11.74 28.74
#